data_AF-A0A2U2P9B5-F1
#
_entry.id   AF-A0A2U2P9B5-F1
#
_cell.length_a   1.000
_cell.length_b   1.000
_cell.length_c   1.000
_cell.angle_alpha   90.00
_cell.angle_beta   90.00
_cell.angle_gamma   90.00
#
_symmetry.space_group_name_H-M   'P 1'
#
loop_
_entity.id
_entity.type
_entity.pdbx_description
1 polymer ?
#
loop_
_entity_poly.entity_id
_entity_poly.type
_entity_poly.pdbx_seq_one_letter_code
_entity_poly.pdbx_strand_id
1 'polypeptide(L)'
;MKKVLFFIVAATLIASCKSDEAKYEKELTANIKELTNIKNNIDHQIRVKDIDRSRYSLNFTSDSTDLHSGYFIYDEEVAKSMKELNIKSIRYDKTPCTLKKDYDTMYFQLDDVGVSKGRVVYFVFDSCGVAENVKNKKTYRKRVSENWSLYIDSNYPSSYIFR
;
A
#
# COMPACT_ATOMS: atom_id res chain seq x y z
N MET A 1 -41.72 -29.87 6.59
CA MET A 1 -40.40 -29.53 5.99
C MET A 1 -40.30 -28.04 5.67
N LYS A 2 -40.40 -27.14 6.67
CA LYS A 2 -40.31 -25.67 6.46
C LYS A 2 -39.41 -24.93 7.48
N LYS A 3 -38.82 -25.65 8.44
CA LYS A 3 -37.98 -25.05 9.51
C LYS A 3 -36.47 -25.15 9.27
N VAL A 4 -36.03 -25.93 8.27
CA VAL A 4 -34.60 -26.16 7.99
C VAL A 4 -34.03 -25.10 7.04
N LEU A 5 -34.86 -24.44 6.23
CA LEU A 5 -34.39 -23.46 5.25
C LEU A 5 -33.96 -22.11 5.85
N PHE A 6 -34.44 -21.75 7.05
CA PHE A 6 -34.13 -20.46 7.69
C PHE A 6 -32.75 -20.43 8.37
N PHE A 7 -32.17 -21.58 8.71
CA PHE A 7 -30.86 -21.65 9.35
C PHE A 7 -29.69 -21.51 8.37
N ILE A 8 -29.88 -21.79 7.09
CA ILE A 8 -28.81 -21.72 6.08
C ILE A 8 -28.59 -20.28 5.60
N VAL A 9 -29.62 -19.43 5.63
CA VAL A 9 -29.52 -18.01 5.21
C VAL A 9 -28.87 -17.13 6.31
N ALA A 10 -29.02 -17.50 7.59
CA ALA A 10 -28.35 -16.80 8.68
C ALA A 10 -26.85 -17.12 8.76
N ALA A 11 -26.43 -18.32 8.36
CA ALA A 11 -25.03 -18.74 8.39
C ALA A 11 -24.16 -18.07 7.31
N THR A 12 -24.73 -17.70 6.15
CA THR A 12 -24.01 -16.99 5.09
C THR A 12 -23.79 -15.51 5.38
N LEU A 13 -24.61 -14.90 6.24
CA LEU A 13 -24.44 -13.49 6.65
C LEU A 13 -23.36 -13.29 7.72
N ILE A 14 -23.01 -14.33 8.50
CA ILE A 14 -21.98 -14.24 9.55
C ILE A 14 -20.56 -14.37 8.96
N ALA A 15 -20.42 -14.92 7.73
CA ALA A 15 -19.13 -15.03 7.05
C ALA A 15 -18.62 -13.70 6.46
N SER A 16 -19.44 -12.63 6.46
CA SER A 16 -19.07 -11.33 5.90
C SER A 16 -18.53 -10.32 6.91
N CYS A 17 -18.40 -10.68 8.20
CA CYS A 17 -17.72 -9.85 9.19
C CYS A 17 -16.22 -10.20 9.30
N LYS A 18 -15.53 -10.39 8.17
CA LYS A 18 -14.06 -10.34 8.21
C LYS A 18 -13.67 -8.88 8.43
N SER A 19 -12.83 -8.62 9.42
CA SER A 19 -12.26 -7.28 9.58
C SER A 19 -11.56 -6.88 8.29
N ASP A 20 -11.64 -5.59 7.96
CA ASP A 20 -10.96 -5.03 6.79
C ASP A 20 -9.46 -5.39 6.80
N GLU A 21 -8.85 -5.48 7.98
CA GLU A 21 -7.48 -5.98 8.21
C GLU A 21 -7.24 -7.35 7.54
N ALA A 22 -8.08 -8.36 7.81
CA ALA A 22 -7.91 -9.71 7.29
C ALA A 22 -8.10 -9.79 5.77
N LYS A 23 -8.94 -8.91 5.20
CA LYS A 23 -9.07 -8.77 3.75
C LYS A 23 -7.74 -8.29 3.15
N TYR A 24 -7.19 -7.18 3.65
CA TYR A 24 -5.96 -6.61 3.12
C TYR A 24 -4.72 -7.47 3.40
N GLU A 25 -4.68 -8.24 4.49
CA GLU A 25 -3.61 -9.21 4.72
C GLU A 25 -3.60 -10.32 3.66
N LYS A 26 -4.79 -10.83 3.32
CA LYS A 26 -4.93 -11.84 2.26
C LYS A 26 -4.52 -11.26 0.91
N GLU A 27 -4.94 -10.03 0.62
CA GLU A 27 -4.59 -9.32 -0.61
C GLU A 27 -3.09 -9.06 -0.71
N LEU A 28 -2.44 -8.59 0.36
CA LEU A 28 -0.98 -8.45 0.41
C LEU A 28 -0.31 -9.80 0.13
N THR A 29 -0.67 -10.84 0.89
CA THR A 29 -0.07 -12.18 0.75
C THR A 29 -0.18 -12.71 -0.67
N ALA A 30 -1.33 -12.52 -1.32
CA ALA A 30 -1.58 -13.00 -2.67
C ALA A 30 -0.76 -12.27 -3.74
N ASN A 31 -0.35 -11.03 -3.49
CA ASN A 31 0.29 -10.16 -4.49
C ASN A 31 1.77 -9.82 -4.16
N ILE A 32 2.40 -10.47 -3.17
CA ILE A 32 3.80 -10.19 -2.78
C ILE A 32 4.75 -10.24 -3.99
N LYS A 33 4.55 -11.20 -4.89
CA LYS A 33 5.40 -11.37 -6.07
C LYS A 33 5.29 -10.18 -7.02
N GLU A 34 4.07 -9.79 -7.35
CA GLU A 34 3.75 -8.69 -8.26
C GLU A 34 4.21 -7.35 -7.66
N LEU A 35 3.98 -7.13 -6.36
CA LEU A 35 4.49 -5.97 -5.63
C LEU A 35 6.03 -5.90 -5.63
N THR A 36 6.70 -7.05 -5.49
CA THR A 36 8.16 -7.13 -5.59
C THR A 36 8.66 -6.83 -7.00
N ASN A 37 7.92 -7.23 -8.04
CA ASN A 37 8.25 -6.87 -9.42
C ASN A 37 8.14 -5.36 -9.64
N ILE A 38 7.09 -4.71 -9.12
CA ILE A 38 6.95 -3.25 -9.18
C ILE A 38 8.13 -2.57 -8.48
N LYS A 39 8.48 -3.00 -7.26
CA LYS A 39 9.66 -2.51 -6.53
C LYS A 39 10.92 -2.59 -7.40
N ASN A 40 11.19 -3.76 -7.97
CA ASN A 40 12.39 -3.98 -8.78
C ASN A 40 12.40 -3.13 -10.06
N ASN A 41 11.24 -2.89 -10.68
CA ASN A 41 11.13 -1.98 -11.81
C ASN A 41 11.44 -0.54 -11.36
N ILE A 42 10.85 -0.06 -10.26
CA ILE A 42 11.16 1.27 -9.70
C ILE A 42 12.66 1.42 -9.40
N ASP A 43 13.28 0.43 -8.75
CA ASP A 43 14.73 0.43 -8.49
C ASP A 43 15.56 0.50 -9.78
N HIS A 44 15.09 -0.12 -10.86
CA HIS A 44 15.72 -0.04 -12.17
C HIS A 44 15.55 1.35 -12.79
N GLN A 45 14.33 1.90 -12.79
CA GLN A 45 14.04 3.24 -13.31
C GLN A 45 14.89 4.31 -12.61
N ILE A 46 15.03 4.23 -11.28
CA ILE A 46 15.87 5.16 -10.52
C ILE A 46 17.34 5.14 -10.97
N ARG A 47 17.87 3.95 -11.31
CA ARG A 47 19.26 3.81 -11.78
C ARG A 47 19.46 4.28 -13.21
N VAL A 48 18.49 4.02 -14.09
CA VAL A 48 18.64 4.25 -15.53
C VAL A 48 18.23 5.67 -15.94
N LYS A 49 17.22 6.26 -15.29
CA LYS A 49 16.65 7.57 -15.67
C LYS A 49 17.29 8.77 -14.96
N ASP A 50 18.41 8.57 -14.26
CA ASP A 50 19.12 9.60 -13.48
C ASP A 50 18.17 10.45 -12.62
N ILE A 51 17.19 9.78 -11.99
CA ILE A 51 16.19 10.46 -11.15
C ILE A 51 16.92 11.15 -10.00
N ASP A 52 16.63 12.43 -9.73
CA ASP A 52 17.24 13.20 -8.66
C ASP A 52 17.17 12.47 -7.31
N ARG A 53 18.28 11.85 -6.94
CA ARG A 53 18.44 11.08 -5.70
C ARG A 53 18.79 11.98 -4.53
N SER A 54 18.81 13.32 -4.63
CA SER A 54 19.04 14.18 -3.46
C SER A 54 17.85 14.15 -2.50
N ARG A 55 16.66 13.86 -3.02
CA ARG A 55 15.40 13.85 -2.27
C ARG A 55 15.37 12.77 -1.20
N TYR A 56 14.60 13.03 -0.16
CA TYR A 56 14.34 12.05 0.88
C TYR A 56 13.30 11.00 0.42
N SER A 57 12.41 11.42 -0.47
CA SER A 57 11.30 10.62 -0.95
C SER A 57 11.08 10.81 -2.45
N LEU A 58 10.83 9.72 -3.16
CA LEU A 58 10.36 9.69 -4.55
C LEU A 58 8.91 9.21 -4.55
N ASN A 59 8.05 9.88 -5.30
CA ASN A 59 6.63 9.55 -5.35
C ASN A 59 6.27 9.12 -6.77
N PHE A 60 5.88 7.86 -6.97
CA PHE A 60 5.35 7.37 -8.23
C PHE A 60 3.82 7.41 -8.20
N THR A 61 3.20 7.75 -9.32
CA THR A 61 1.74 7.80 -9.46
C THR A 61 1.25 6.88 -10.58
N SER A 62 0.05 6.34 -10.42
CA SER A 62 -0.65 5.61 -11.48
C SER A 62 -1.28 6.52 -12.54
N ASP A 63 -1.45 7.82 -12.26
CA ASP A 63 -2.13 8.77 -13.13
C ASP A 63 -1.16 9.85 -13.63
N SER A 64 -1.01 9.95 -14.95
CA SER A 64 -0.14 10.95 -15.58
C SER A 64 -0.59 12.38 -15.33
N THR A 65 -1.86 12.61 -14.99
CA THR A 65 -2.41 13.96 -14.72
C THR A 65 -1.93 14.51 -13.36
N ASP A 66 -1.54 13.66 -12.42
CA ASP A 66 -1.02 14.05 -11.10
C ASP A 66 0.33 14.78 -11.19
N LEU A 67 1.05 14.67 -12.32
CA LEU A 67 2.31 15.37 -12.57
C LEU A 67 2.18 16.90 -12.46
N HIS A 68 0.98 17.45 -12.69
CA HIS A 68 0.73 18.88 -12.61
C HIS A 68 0.66 19.41 -11.17
N SER A 69 0.51 18.52 -10.17
CA SER A 69 0.35 18.88 -8.75
C SER A 69 1.67 18.93 -7.96
N GLY A 70 2.79 18.46 -8.52
CA GLY A 70 4.09 18.45 -7.85
C GLY A 70 4.95 17.23 -8.17
N TYR A 71 5.92 16.94 -7.28
CA TYR A 71 7.04 15.97 -7.39
C TYR A 71 6.65 14.49 -7.54
N PHE A 72 5.76 14.17 -8.46
CA PHE A 72 5.42 12.83 -8.88
C PHE A 72 6.26 12.41 -10.09
N ILE A 73 6.57 11.13 -10.15
CA ILE A 73 7.22 10.45 -11.25
C ILE A 73 6.17 9.55 -11.89
N TYR A 74 6.00 9.69 -13.19
CA TYR A 74 5.16 8.79 -13.97
C TYR A 74 6.05 7.93 -14.86
N ASP A 75 5.85 6.63 -14.76
CA ASP A 75 6.42 5.63 -15.65
C ASP A 75 5.30 4.72 -16.10
N GLU A 76 5.14 4.53 -17.41
CA GLU A 76 3.97 3.86 -17.98
C GLU A 76 3.85 2.39 -17.55
N GLU A 77 4.98 1.67 -17.50
CA GLU A 77 5.00 0.26 -17.10
C GLU A 77 4.69 0.12 -15.61
N VAL A 78 5.32 0.94 -14.77
CA VAL A 78 5.05 0.97 -13.33
C VAL A 78 3.58 1.35 -13.06
N ALA A 79 3.07 2.38 -13.73
CA ALA A 79 1.69 2.85 -13.58
C ALA A 79 0.66 1.79 -14.00
N LYS A 80 0.95 1.01 -15.06
CA LYS A 80 0.11 -0.11 -15.47
C LYS A 80 0.03 -1.19 -14.38
N SER A 81 1.17 -1.63 -13.85
CA SER A 81 1.19 -2.63 -12.77
C SER A 81 0.55 -2.11 -11.48
N MET A 82 0.68 -0.81 -11.19
CA MET A 82 -0.01 -0.17 -10.07
C MET A 82 -1.54 -0.28 -10.21
N LYS A 83 -2.09 0.04 -11.39
CA LYS A 83 -3.53 -0.06 -11.67
C LYS A 83 -4.06 -1.49 -11.54
N GLU A 84 -3.29 -2.48 -12.02
CA GLU A 84 -3.66 -3.90 -11.90
C GLU A 84 -3.80 -4.36 -10.44
N LEU A 85 -3.08 -3.73 -9.52
CA LEU A 85 -3.12 -4.01 -8.08
C LEU A 85 -3.89 -2.96 -7.26
N ASN A 86 -4.64 -2.09 -7.93
CA ASN A 86 -5.39 -1.01 -7.27
C ASN A 86 -4.52 -0.11 -6.37
N ILE A 87 -3.32 0.24 -6.83
CA ILE A 87 -2.36 1.11 -6.15
C ILE A 87 -2.45 2.51 -6.77
N LYS A 88 -2.75 3.51 -5.96
CA LYS A 88 -2.83 4.92 -6.38
C LYS A 88 -1.44 5.55 -6.51
N SER A 89 -0.61 5.35 -5.51
CA SER A 89 0.71 5.96 -5.43
C SER A 89 1.70 5.08 -4.69
N ILE A 90 2.98 5.23 -5.03
CA ILE A 90 4.08 4.57 -4.34
C ILE A 90 5.04 5.63 -3.85
N ARG A 91 5.21 5.73 -2.54
CA ARG A 91 6.23 6.57 -1.92
C ARG A 91 7.44 5.72 -1.58
N TYR A 92 8.62 6.08 -2.08
CA TYR A 92 9.89 5.41 -1.79
C TYR A 92 10.79 6.33 -0.99
N ASP A 93 11.00 6.00 0.27
CA ASP A 93 11.72 6.83 1.23
C ASP A 93 13.13 6.27 1.47
N LYS A 94 14.07 7.20 1.67
CA LYS A 94 15.35 6.88 2.32
C LYS A 94 15.12 6.79 3.80
N THR A 95 15.40 5.67 4.42
CA THR A 95 15.43 5.56 5.87
C THR A 95 16.87 5.26 6.32
N PRO A 96 17.20 5.44 7.61
CA PRO A 96 18.55 5.16 8.09
C PRO A 96 18.80 3.66 8.31
N CYS A 97 17.91 2.80 7.80
CA CYS A 97 17.97 1.37 8.04
C CYS A 97 19.22 0.76 7.39
N THR A 98 19.64 1.33 6.25
CA THR A 98 20.97 1.10 5.68
C THR A 98 21.95 2.21 6.07
N LEU A 99 23.18 1.87 6.44
CA LEU A 99 24.27 2.84 6.62
C LEU A 99 24.58 3.65 5.34
N LYS A 100 23.94 3.31 4.21
CA LYS A 100 24.21 3.86 2.88
C LYS A 100 23.30 5.03 2.47
N LYS A 101 22.37 5.50 3.31
CA LYS A 101 21.41 6.58 2.95
C LYS A 101 20.68 6.30 1.62
N ASP A 102 20.44 5.03 1.32
CA ASP A 102 19.73 4.60 0.12
C ASP A 102 18.22 4.55 0.37
N TYR A 103 17.45 4.49 -0.71
CA TYR A 103 16.02 4.23 -0.63
C TYR A 103 15.79 2.78 -0.18
N ASP A 104 15.01 2.59 0.87
CA ASP A 104 14.92 1.29 1.54
C ASP A 104 13.53 0.96 2.10
N THR A 105 12.60 1.91 2.10
CA THR A 105 11.20 1.69 2.52
C THR A 105 10.22 2.20 1.45
N MET A 106 9.36 1.32 0.94
CA MET A 106 8.31 1.67 -0.01
C MET A 106 6.93 1.54 0.61
N TYR A 107 6.09 2.55 0.40
CA TYR A 107 4.69 2.61 0.78
C TYR A 107 3.82 2.58 -0.48
N PHE A 108 3.15 1.44 -0.72
CA PHE A 108 2.22 1.23 -1.82
C PHE A 108 0.81 1.58 -1.32
N GLN A 109 0.34 2.78 -1.62
CA GLN A 109 -0.97 3.25 -1.19
C GLN A 109 -2.06 2.67 -2.07
N LEU A 110 -3.03 1.98 -1.46
CA LEU A 110 -4.18 1.46 -2.20
C LEU A 110 -5.13 2.60 -2.59
N ASP A 111 -5.69 2.49 -3.79
CA ASP A 111 -6.80 3.32 -4.26
C ASP A 111 -8.12 2.80 -3.64
N ASP A 112 -8.24 2.95 -2.32
CA ASP A 112 -9.43 2.56 -1.58
C ASP A 112 -10.42 3.73 -1.51
N VAL A 113 -11.69 3.45 -1.79
CA VAL A 113 -12.81 4.39 -1.61
C VAL A 113 -12.94 4.84 -0.14
N GLY A 114 -12.26 4.15 0.79
CA GLY A 114 -12.14 4.43 2.22
C GLY A 114 -11.40 5.72 2.61
N VAL A 115 -10.75 6.42 1.68
CA VAL A 115 -10.23 7.78 1.93
C VAL A 115 -11.35 8.71 2.40
N SER A 116 -12.57 8.54 1.88
CA SER A 116 -13.78 9.25 2.35
C SER A 116 -14.13 9.04 3.83
N LYS A 117 -13.61 7.98 4.45
CA LYS A 117 -13.79 7.66 5.88
C LYS A 117 -12.58 8.05 6.74
N GLY A 118 -11.62 8.82 6.20
CA GLY A 118 -10.41 9.22 6.92
C GLY A 118 -9.42 8.06 7.13
N ARG A 119 -9.48 7.03 6.28
CA ARG A 119 -8.62 5.86 6.34
C ARG A 119 -7.73 5.76 5.11
N VAL A 120 -6.46 5.41 5.32
CA VAL A 120 -5.54 5.04 4.24
C VAL A 120 -4.92 3.68 4.53
N VAL A 121 -4.74 2.89 3.48
CA VAL A 121 -4.18 1.55 3.52
C VAL A 121 -2.92 1.52 2.66
N TYR A 122 -1.86 0.95 3.22
CA TYR A 122 -0.58 0.78 2.56
C TYR A 122 -0.12 -0.67 2.66
N PHE A 123 0.38 -1.22 1.55
CA PHE A 123 1.36 -2.30 1.63
C PHE A 123 2.74 -1.67 1.76
N VAL A 124 3.53 -2.13 2.72
CA VAL A 124 4.81 -1.52 3.06
C VAL A 124 5.91 -2.55 2.91
N PHE A 125 6.87 -2.25 2.04
CA PHE A 125 8.14 -2.95 1.96
C PHE A 125 9.18 -2.20 2.79
N ASP A 126 9.89 -2.92 3.66
CA ASP A 126 11.00 -2.43 4.47
C ASP A 126 12.19 -3.38 4.26
N SER A 127 13.26 -2.89 3.63
CA SER A 127 14.42 -3.72 3.31
C SER A 127 15.14 -4.28 4.53
N CYS A 128 14.99 -3.65 5.69
CA CYS A 128 15.60 -4.07 6.93
C CYS A 128 14.73 -5.05 7.73
N GLY A 129 13.45 -5.21 7.35
CA GLY A 129 12.56 -6.18 7.99
C GLY A 129 12.38 -5.92 9.49
N VAL A 130 12.44 -4.65 9.91
CA VAL A 130 12.36 -4.26 11.34
C VAL A 130 10.96 -3.78 11.75
N ALA A 131 10.00 -3.80 10.83
CA ALA A 131 8.61 -3.42 11.07
C ALA A 131 7.96 -4.16 12.25
N GLU A 132 7.66 -3.47 13.34
CA GLU A 132 6.94 -4.03 14.49
C GLU A 132 5.43 -4.13 14.24
N ASN A 133 4.79 -5.12 14.87
CA ASN A 133 3.35 -5.26 14.87
C ASN A 133 2.73 -4.24 15.83
N VAL A 134 1.75 -3.46 15.36
CA VAL A 134 1.04 -2.46 16.14
C VAL A 134 -0.46 -2.62 15.90
N LYS A 135 -1.27 -2.63 16.96
CA LYS A 135 -2.73 -2.55 16.84
C LYS A 135 -3.29 -1.64 17.92
N ASN A 136 -3.82 -0.51 17.49
CA ASN A 136 -4.52 0.43 18.36
C ASN A 136 -5.73 1.03 17.62
N LYS A 137 -6.45 1.98 18.24
CA LYS A 137 -7.67 2.58 17.66
C LYS A 137 -7.46 3.34 16.35
N LYS A 138 -6.24 3.80 16.08
CA LYS A 138 -5.90 4.64 14.93
C LYS A 138 -5.06 3.91 13.90
N THR A 139 -4.19 3.03 14.37
CA THR A 139 -3.14 2.42 13.55
C THR A 139 -3.17 0.92 13.68
N TYR A 140 -3.10 0.26 12.54
CA TYR A 140 -2.83 -1.16 12.42
C TYR A 140 -1.58 -1.36 11.57
N ARG A 141 -0.57 -2.05 12.11
CA ARG A 141 0.58 -2.54 11.36
C ARG A 141 0.78 -4.01 11.67
N LYS A 142 0.84 -4.84 10.64
CA LYS A 142 1.14 -6.26 10.80
C LYS A 142 2.11 -6.73 9.74
N ARG A 143 3.18 -7.37 10.19
CA ARG A 143 4.14 -8.06 9.33
C ARG A 143 3.50 -9.33 8.74
N VAL A 144 3.61 -9.48 7.43
CA VAL A 144 3.07 -10.62 6.67
C VAL A 144 4.19 -11.50 6.12
N SER A 145 5.36 -10.92 5.83
CA SER A 145 6.59 -11.66 5.53
C SER A 145 7.80 -10.90 6.10
N GLU A 146 9.03 -11.37 5.82
CA GLU A 146 10.26 -10.75 6.34
C GLU A 146 10.32 -9.24 6.09
N ASN A 147 10.04 -8.80 4.85
CA ASN A 147 10.13 -7.39 4.45
C ASN A 147 8.77 -6.73 4.20
N TRP A 148 7.66 -7.48 4.17
CA TRP A 148 6.34 -6.93 3.86
C TRP A 148 5.45 -6.82 5.08
N SER A 149 4.82 -5.66 5.23
CA SER A 149 3.81 -5.40 6.24
C SER A 149 2.59 -4.70 5.66
N LEU A 150 1.42 -4.97 6.23
CA LEU A 150 0.22 -4.18 6.03
C LEU A 150 0.24 -3.03 7.04
N TYR A 151 -0.03 -1.82 6.57
CA TYR A 151 -0.20 -0.63 7.40
C TYR A 151 -1.52 0.06 7.09
N ILE A 152 -2.34 0.32 8.10
CA ILE A 152 -3.62 1.02 7.99
C ILE A 152 -3.61 2.17 8.99
N ASP A 153 -3.87 3.38 8.49
CA ASP A 153 -4.04 4.58 9.30
C ASP A 153 -5.49 5.04 9.18
N SER A 154 -6.22 5.01 10.29
CA SER A 154 -7.64 5.39 10.40
C SER A 154 -7.82 6.83 10.90
N ASN A 155 -6.74 7.61 11.00
CA ASN A 155 -6.76 9.01 11.41
C ASN A 155 -6.15 9.92 10.34
N TYR A 156 -6.17 9.48 9.08
CA TYR A 156 -5.67 10.29 7.96
C TYR A 156 -6.62 11.48 7.77
N PRO A 157 -6.12 12.72 7.82
CA PRO A 157 -6.98 13.90 7.79
C PRO A 157 -7.82 13.93 6.51
N SER A 158 -9.15 13.91 6.67
CA SER A 158 -10.12 14.08 5.58
C SER A 158 -10.00 15.43 4.86
N SER A 159 -9.20 16.36 5.41
CA SER A 159 -8.93 17.69 4.85
C SER A 159 -7.88 17.71 3.73
N TYR A 160 -7.21 16.59 3.41
CA TYR A 160 -6.27 16.51 2.28
C TYR A 160 -6.88 15.87 1.01
N ILE A 161 -8.20 15.68 0.97
CA ILE A 161 -8.90 15.06 -0.18
C ILE A 161 -9.08 16.05 -1.35
N PHE A 162 -8.87 17.34 -1.15
CA PHE A 162 -8.91 18.33 -2.24
C PHE A 162 -7.87 19.43 -2.02
N ARG A 163 -6.69 19.28 -2.63
CA ARG A 163 -5.86 20.40 -3.10
C ARG A 163 -5.12 19.99 -4.35
#